data_AF-A0A151UCT8-F1
#
_entry.id   AF-A0A151UCT8-F1
#
_cell.length_a   1.000
_cell.length_b   1.000
_cell.length_c   1.000
_cell.angle_alpha   90.00
_cell.angle_beta   90.00
_cell.angle_gamma   90.00
#
_symmetry.space_group_name_H-M   'P 1'
#
loop_
_entity.id
_entity.type
_entity.pdbx_description
1 polymer ?
#
loop_
_entity_poly.entity_id
_entity_poly.type
_entity_poly.pdbx_seq_one_letter_code
_entity_poly.pdbx_strand_id
1 'polypeptide(L)'
;EPLCEACKRYKSLLRRCRNHGFEVELQVQTFCNGLQPQTKMILDASFGRSVMFKTAEEAIAIIESIASTDFRSQHGRSSSHKRGVLELSIQDAVLAQNKLLSQQIEALNQQMAKLPQ
;
A
#
# COMPACT_ATOMS: atom_id res chain seq x y z
N GLU A 1 -6.12 -12.98 3.12
CA GLU A 1 -5.38 -12.10 2.19
C GLU A 1 -5.96 -10.69 2.30
N PRO A 2 -5.14 -9.65 2.51
CA PRO A 2 -5.58 -8.25 2.50
C PRO A 2 -6.15 -7.85 1.12
N LEU A 3 -7.05 -6.88 1.06
CA LEU A 3 -7.68 -6.46 -0.20
C LEU A 3 -6.63 -5.86 -1.16
N CYS A 4 -5.64 -5.15 -0.62
CA CYS A 4 -4.57 -4.56 -1.41
C CYS A 4 -3.73 -5.61 -2.17
N GLU A 5 -3.41 -6.73 -1.52
CA GLU A 5 -2.66 -7.83 -2.13
C GLU A 5 -3.52 -8.61 -3.13
N ALA A 6 -4.78 -8.89 -2.79
CA ALA A 6 -5.72 -9.52 -3.72
C ALA A 6 -5.88 -8.71 -5.02
N CYS A 7 -6.00 -7.37 -4.90
CA CYS A 7 -6.11 -6.46 -6.04
C CYS A 7 -4.84 -6.49 -6.92
N LYS A 8 -3.64 -6.42 -6.31
CA LYS A 8 -2.36 -6.53 -7.04
C LYS A 8 -2.24 -7.86 -7.78
N ARG A 9 -2.57 -8.96 -7.11
CA ARG A 9 -2.54 -10.31 -7.69
C ARG A 9 -3.47 -10.43 -8.88
N TYR A 10 -4.70 -9.94 -8.75
CA TYR A 10 -5.67 -9.97 -9.83
C TYR A 10 -5.25 -9.11 -11.04
N LYS A 11 -4.81 -7.87 -10.82
CA LYS A 11 -4.26 -7.00 -11.87
C LYS A 11 -3.04 -7.64 -12.57
N SER A 12 -2.21 -8.37 -11.83
CA SER A 12 -1.08 -9.12 -12.39
C SER A 12 -1.53 -10.25 -13.32
N LEU A 13 -2.58 -10.98 -12.95
CA LEU A 13 -3.16 -12.04 -13.78
C LEU A 13 -3.74 -11.49 -15.09
N LEU A 14 -4.50 -10.38 -15.02
CA LEU A 14 -5.03 -9.72 -16.22
C LEU A 14 -3.90 -9.28 -17.17
N ARG A 15 -2.80 -8.72 -16.64
CA ARG A 15 -1.62 -8.32 -17.44
C ARG A 15 -0.90 -9.50 -18.11
N ARG A 16 -0.92 -10.69 -17.48
CA ARG A 16 -0.36 -11.91 -18.07
C ARG A 16 -1.23 -12.44 -19.22
N CYS A 17 -2.53 -12.21 -19.16
CA CYS A 17 -3.50 -12.62 -20.16
C CYS A 17 -3.95 -11.43 -21.03
N ARG A 18 -3.04 -10.78 -21.76
CA ARG A 18 -3.33 -9.52 -22.50
C ARG A 18 -4.54 -9.56 -23.44
N ASN A 19 -4.92 -10.74 -23.95
CA ASN A 19 -6.06 -10.93 -24.86
C ASN A 19 -7.24 -11.62 -24.16
N HIS A 20 -7.43 -11.41 -22.85
CA HIS A 20 -8.45 -12.11 -22.08
C HIS A 20 -9.89 -11.83 -22.56
N GLY A 21 -10.14 -10.72 -23.27
CA GLY A 21 -11.44 -10.43 -23.89
C GLY A 21 -12.61 -10.28 -22.91
N PHE A 22 -12.29 -10.10 -21.62
CA PHE A 22 -13.29 -9.96 -20.56
C PHE A 22 -13.73 -8.50 -20.46
N GLU A 23 -15.04 -8.29 -20.53
CA GLU A 23 -15.66 -7.01 -20.21
C GLU A 23 -15.32 -6.58 -18.78
N VAL A 24 -15.25 -5.26 -18.56
CA VAL A 24 -14.86 -4.68 -17.25
C VAL A 24 -15.80 -5.15 -16.14
N GLU A 25 -17.10 -5.25 -16.43
CA GLU A 25 -18.10 -5.75 -15.48
C GLU A 25 -17.81 -7.19 -15.05
N LEU A 26 -17.51 -8.08 -16.00
CA LEU A 26 -17.14 -9.46 -15.71
C LEU A 26 -15.83 -9.55 -14.90
N GLN A 27 -14.87 -8.65 -15.17
CA GLN A 27 -13.65 -8.59 -14.38
C GLN A 27 -13.91 -8.20 -12.92
N VAL A 28 -14.78 -7.22 -12.68
CA VAL A 28 -15.17 -6.79 -11.33
C VAL A 28 -15.94 -7.90 -10.62
N GLN A 29 -16.91 -8.53 -11.29
CA GLN A 29 -17.67 -9.63 -10.71
C GLN A 29 -16.78 -10.81 -10.35
N THR A 30 -15.87 -11.19 -11.25
CA THR A 30 -14.89 -12.28 -11.02
C THR A 30 -14.00 -11.96 -9.84
N PHE A 31 -13.49 -10.73 -9.74
CA PHE A 31 -12.71 -10.29 -8.59
C PHE A 31 -13.50 -10.41 -7.29
N CYS A 32 -14.70 -9.81 -7.24
CA CYS A 32 -15.55 -9.76 -6.05
C CYS A 32 -16.06 -11.14 -5.61
N ASN A 33 -16.21 -12.09 -6.53
CA ASN A 33 -16.57 -13.48 -6.24
C ASN A 33 -15.37 -14.31 -5.75
N GLY A 34 -14.15 -13.95 -6.17
CA GLY A 34 -12.91 -14.59 -5.70
C GLY A 34 -12.42 -14.08 -4.34
N LEU A 35 -13.08 -13.07 -3.75
CA LEU A 35 -12.72 -12.56 -2.43
C LEU A 35 -13.13 -13.53 -1.33
N GLN A 36 -12.32 -13.56 -0.26
CA GLN A 36 -12.70 -14.25 0.97
C GLN A 36 -14.00 -13.65 1.55
N PRO A 37 -14.90 -14.46 2.13
CA PRO A 37 -16.21 -13.99 2.61
C PRO A 37 -16.13 -12.78 3.54
N GLN A 38 -15.14 -12.77 4.46
CA GLN A 38 -14.92 -11.66 5.38
C GLN A 38 -14.53 -10.37 4.63
N THR A 39 -13.61 -10.45 3.67
CA THR A 39 -13.20 -9.30 2.86
C THR A 39 -14.35 -8.77 2.01
N LYS A 40 -15.15 -9.68 1.44
CA LYS A 40 -16.35 -9.33 0.69
C LYS A 40 -17.39 -8.62 1.56
N MET A 41 -17.61 -9.08 2.79
CA MET A 41 -18.52 -8.44 3.74
C MET A 41 -18.07 -7.02 4.10
N ILE A 42 -16.79 -6.80 4.36
CA ILE A 42 -16.23 -5.47 4.63
C ILE A 42 -16.41 -4.55 3.41
N LEU A 43 -16.18 -5.10 2.22
CA LEU A 43 -16.39 -4.40 0.96
C LEU A 43 -17.85 -3.98 0.83
N ASP A 44 -18.80 -4.91 0.94
CA ASP A 44 -20.25 -4.64 0.83
C ASP A 44 -20.74 -3.63 1.90
N ALA A 45 -20.22 -3.70 3.13
CA ALA A 45 -20.52 -2.71 4.17
C ALA A 45 -20.05 -1.30 3.80
N SER A 46 -18.90 -1.19 3.14
CA SER A 46 -18.37 0.10 2.65
C SER A 46 -19.19 0.67 1.49
N PHE A 47 -19.86 -0.19 0.72
CA PHE A 47 -20.78 0.21 -0.34
C PHE A 47 -22.19 0.56 0.15
N GLY A 48 -22.53 0.25 1.42
CA GLY A 48 -23.88 0.37 1.98
C GLY A 48 -24.91 -0.62 1.41
N ARG A 49 -24.49 -1.40 0.40
CA ARG A 49 -25.21 -2.51 -0.24
C ARG A 49 -24.19 -3.39 -0.94
N SER A 50 -24.61 -4.54 -1.47
CA SER A 50 -23.70 -5.40 -2.23
C SER A 50 -23.03 -4.64 -3.39
N VAL A 51 -21.71 -4.82 -3.52
CA VAL A 51 -20.89 -4.25 -4.62
C VAL A 51 -21.45 -4.61 -6.00
N MET A 52 -22.19 -5.72 -6.10
CA MET A 52 -22.80 -6.19 -7.35
C MET A 52 -23.95 -5.32 -7.84
N PHE A 53 -24.44 -4.37 -7.05
CA PHE A 53 -25.46 -3.41 -7.47
C PHE A 53 -24.88 -2.09 -7.99
N LYS A 54 -23.55 -1.97 -8.13
CA LYS A 54 -22.86 -0.76 -8.55
C LYS A 54 -22.39 -0.89 -10.00
N THR A 55 -22.20 0.24 -10.69
CA THR A 55 -21.54 0.18 -12.00
C THR A 55 -20.10 -0.30 -11.84
N ALA A 56 -19.52 -0.84 -12.90
CA ALA A 56 -18.15 -1.36 -12.84
C ALA A 56 -17.15 -0.26 -12.43
N GLU A 57 -17.35 0.97 -12.89
CA GLU A 57 -16.53 2.14 -12.57
C GLU A 57 -16.61 2.53 -11.10
N GLU A 58 -17.83 2.60 -10.55
CA GLU A 58 -18.04 2.88 -9.12
C GLU A 58 -17.37 1.80 -8.25
N ALA A 59 -17.54 0.54 -8.63
CA ALA A 59 -16.96 -0.59 -7.92
C ALA A 59 -15.43 -0.53 -7.93
N ILE A 60 -14.81 -0.26 -9.08
CA ILE A 60 -13.36 -0.11 -9.22
C ILE A 60 -12.84 1.02 -8.33
N ALA A 61 -13.44 2.21 -8.41
CA ALA A 61 -12.99 3.38 -7.64
C ALA A 61 -12.97 3.11 -6.13
N ILE A 62 -14.00 2.45 -5.61
CA ILE A 62 -14.11 2.12 -4.19
C ILE A 62 -13.16 0.99 -3.81
N ILE A 63 -13.03 -0.06 -4.62
CA ILE A 63 -12.06 -1.14 -4.40
C ILE A 63 -10.64 -0.56 -4.32
N GLU A 64 -10.28 0.36 -5.21
CA GLU A 64 -8.96 1.01 -5.21
C GLU A 64 -8.74 1.92 -3.99
N SER A 65 -9.78 2.65 -3.57
CA SER A 65 -9.74 3.47 -2.34
C SER A 65 -9.52 2.61 -1.09
N ILE A 66 -10.25 1.50 -0.96
CA ILE A 66 -10.12 0.58 0.18
C ILE A 66 -8.78 -0.15 0.12
N ALA A 67 -8.34 -0.61 -1.05
CA ALA A 67 -7.02 -1.22 -1.22
C ALA A 67 -5.89 -0.26 -0.82
N SER A 68 -6.00 1.03 -1.15
CA SER A 68 -5.01 2.04 -0.76
C SER A 68 -5.01 2.28 0.75
N THR A 69 -6.18 2.28 1.38
CA THR A 69 -6.33 2.42 2.82
C THR A 69 -5.84 1.19 3.58
N ASP A 70 -6.14 -0.01 3.09
CA ASP A 70 -5.70 -1.30 3.63
C ASP A 70 -4.17 -1.43 3.57
N PHE A 71 -3.55 -1.01 2.46
CA PHE A 71 -2.11 -0.91 2.35
C PHE A 71 -1.52 -0.01 3.45
N ARG A 72 -2.09 1.18 3.67
CA ARG A 72 -1.65 2.11 4.72
C ARG A 72 -1.90 1.56 6.14
N SER A 73 -2.99 0.83 6.36
CA SER A 73 -3.28 0.16 7.63
C SER A 73 -2.27 -0.93 7.96
N GLN A 74 -1.90 -1.76 6.97
CA GLN A 74 -0.87 -2.78 7.11
C GLN A 74 0.48 -2.14 7.44
N HIS A 75 0.89 -1.09 6.70
CA HIS A 75 2.17 -0.41 6.93
C HIS A 75 2.19 0.42 8.22
N GLY A 76 1.03 0.94 8.65
CA GLY A 76 0.88 1.62 9.94
C GLY A 76 0.85 0.65 11.13
N ARG A 77 0.29 -0.56 10.96
CA ARG A 77 0.24 -1.63 11.98
C ARG A 77 1.48 -2.52 12.02
N SER A 78 2.32 -2.51 10.98
CA SER A 78 3.67 -3.06 11.05
C SER A 78 4.51 -2.41 12.15
N SER A 79 4.11 -1.23 12.66
CA SER A 79 4.75 -0.57 13.80
C SER A 79 4.48 -1.20 15.16
N SER A 80 3.48 -2.09 15.33
CA SER A 80 3.06 -2.54 16.67
C SER A 80 3.16 -4.05 16.96
N HIS A 81 3.50 -4.92 15.99
CA HIS A 81 3.64 -6.35 16.29
C HIS A 81 4.77 -7.07 15.53
N LYS A 82 6.03 -6.75 15.84
CA LYS A 82 7.11 -7.76 15.80
C LYS A 82 8.10 -7.53 16.95
N ARG A 83 7.87 -8.27 18.04
CA ARG A 83 8.82 -8.50 19.13
C ARG A 83 10.09 -9.14 18.53
N GLY A 84 11.15 -8.36 18.30
CA GLY A 84 12.51 -8.90 18.20
C GLY A 84 13.43 -8.38 17.10
N VAL A 85 12.94 -7.82 15.99
CA VAL A 85 13.82 -7.27 14.93
C VAL A 85 13.19 -6.01 14.38
N LEU A 86 13.84 -4.85 14.62
CA LEU A 86 13.44 -3.57 14.05
C LEU A 86 13.72 -3.61 12.54
N GLU A 87 12.70 -3.94 11.75
CA GLU A 87 12.74 -3.69 10.32
C GLU A 87 12.54 -2.18 10.11
N LEU A 88 13.64 -1.46 9.95
CA LEU A 88 13.64 -0.01 9.76
C LEU A 88 12.90 0.32 8.46
N SER A 89 11.89 1.20 8.55
CA SER A 89 11.25 1.76 7.37
C SER A 89 12.31 2.46 6.50
N ILE A 90 12.15 2.43 5.18
CA ILE A 90 13.02 3.17 4.24
C ILE A 90 13.07 4.66 4.64
N GLN A 91 11.98 5.19 5.18
CA GLN A 91 11.91 6.57 5.66
C GLN A 91 12.77 6.82 6.91
N ASP A 92 12.87 5.84 7.81
CA ASP A 92 13.73 5.93 9.01
C ASP A 92 15.20 5.81 8.63
N ALA A 93 15.54 4.94 7.67
CA ALA A 93 16.89 4.81 7.14
C ALA A 93 17.36 6.12 6.48
N VAL A 94 16.50 6.75 5.66
CA VAL A 94 16.79 8.05 5.05
C VAL A 94 16.92 9.16 6.10
N LEU A 95 16.04 9.17 7.11
CA LEU A 95 16.11 10.16 8.19
C LEU A 95 17.41 10.01 9.02
N ALA A 96 17.82 8.78 9.31
CA ALA A 96 19.08 8.50 10.00
C ALA A 96 20.29 8.95 9.17
N GLN A 97 20.28 8.69 7.86
CA GLN A 97 21.34 9.14 6.96
C GLN A 97 21.42 10.67 6.90
N ASN A 98 20.28 11.36 6.85
CA ASN A 98 20.23 12.82 6.86
C ASN A 98 20.77 13.40 8.18
N LYS A 99 20.45 12.79 9.33
CA LYS A 99 21.00 13.22 10.62
C LYS A 99 22.51 13.06 10.67
N LEU A 100 23.03 11.94 10.19
CA LEU A 100 24.48 11.69 10.14
C LEU A 100 25.19 12.70 9.22
N LEU A 101 24.61 12.98 8.06
CA LEU A 101 25.14 13.98 7.13
C LEU A 101 25.17 15.37 7.77
N SER A 102 24.10 15.79 8.45
CA SER A 102 24.06 17.07 9.17
C SER A 102 25.15 17.15 10.25
N GLN A 103 25.36 16.08 11.01
CA GLN A 103 26.43 16.03 12.02
C GLN A 103 27.83 16.14 11.40
N GLN A 104 28.06 15.50 10.25
CA GLN A 104 29.34 15.62 9.54
C GLN A 104 29.59 17.04 9.04
N ILE A 105 28.56 17.70 8.51
CA ILE A 105 28.65 19.11 8.06
C ILE A 105 28.98 20.02 9.24
N GLU A 106 28.34 19.83 10.38
CA GLU A 106 28.58 20.63 11.57
C GLU A 106 30.00 20.43 12.12
N ALA A 107 30.50 19.19 12.12
CA ALA A 107 31.87 18.88 12.51
C ALA A 107 32.91 19.52 11.56
N LEU A 108 32.67 19.48 10.25
CA LEU A 108 33.54 20.14 9.27
C LEU A 108 33.55 21.66 9.46
N ASN A 109 32.39 22.26 9.70
CA ASN A 109 32.30 23.70 9.93
C ASN A 109 33.06 24.13 11.19
N GLN A 110 33.01 23.33 12.26
CA GLN A 110 33.80 23.56 13.47
C GLN A 110 35.30 23.40 13.27
N GLN A 111 35.74 22.49 12.38
CA GLN A 111 37.16 22.37 12.04
C GLN A 111 37.63 23.57 11.21
N MET A 112 36.83 24.02 10.24
CA MET A 112 37.15 25.22 9.46
C MET A 112 37.25 26.47 10.33
N ALA A 113 36.41 26.60 11.36
CA ALA A 113 36.48 27.70 12.33
C ALA A 113 37.74 27.68 13.22
N LYS A 114 38.51 26.58 13.24
CA LYS A 114 39.74 26.42 14.03
C LYS A 114 41.02 26.54 13.19
N LEU A 115 40.93 26.74 11.87
CA LEU A 115 42.12 27.03 11.07
C LEU A 115 42.61 28.46 11.38
N PRO A 116 43.90 28.67 11.68
CA PRO A 116 44.46 30.01 11.77
C PRO A 116 44.39 30.69 10.39
N GLN A 117 44.04 31.97 10.38
CA GLN A 117 44.08 32.82 9.19
C GLN A 117 45.51 32.99 8.66
#